data_AF-A0A6A7Z9Y5-F1
#
_entry.id   AF-A0A6A7Z9Y5-F1
#
_cell.length_a   1.000
_cell.length_b   1.000
_cell.length_c   1.000
_cell.angle_alpha   90.00
_cell.angle_beta   90.00
_cell.angle_gamma   90.00
#
_symmetry.space_group_name_H-M   'P 1'
#
loop_
_entity.id
_entity.type
_entity.pdbx_description
1 polymer ?
#
loop_
_entity_poly.entity_id
_entity_poly.type
_entity_poly.pdbx_seq_one_letter_code
_entity_poly.pdbx_strand_id
1 'polypeptide(L)'
;MKKLVPDPPIPTLQDAAQCDALSLDRAATDRALDYYLHNHKPPRHVDQATYAIPDSVNLEAALAQASDLLRCAGASASEAGNGLSGHPRHLVLSVMHLVELAKAYVDKSLDGLTTH
;
A
#
# COMPACT_ATOMS: atom_id res chain seq x y z
N MET A 1 56.42 -56.86 0.08
CA MET A 1 56.48 -55.53 -0.59
C MET A 1 55.31 -54.71 -0.06
N LYS A 2 55.58 -53.56 0.56
CA LYS A 2 54.59 -52.70 1.23
C LYS A 2 53.69 -52.09 0.15
N LYS A 3 52.38 -52.37 0.21
CA LYS A 3 51.42 -51.74 -0.70
C LYS A 3 51.46 -50.23 -0.44
N LEU A 4 51.89 -49.46 -1.43
CA LEU A 4 51.74 -48.01 -1.43
C LEU A 4 50.23 -47.75 -1.49
N VAL A 5 49.68 -47.29 -0.36
CA VAL A 5 48.32 -46.76 -0.30
C VAL A 5 48.35 -45.40 -0.98
N PRO A 6 47.51 -45.10 -1.98
CA PRO A 6 47.47 -43.79 -2.61
C PRO A 6 46.88 -42.76 -1.63
N ASP A 7 47.49 -41.59 -1.53
CA ASP A 7 46.94 -40.48 -0.73
C ASP A 7 45.59 -40.00 -1.32
N PRO A 8 44.64 -39.58 -0.47
CA PRO A 8 43.34 -39.10 -0.92
C PRO A 8 43.46 -37.72 -1.61
N PRO A 9 42.60 -37.42 -2.60
CA PRO A 9 42.64 -36.14 -3.30
C PRO A 9 42.26 -34.99 -2.36
N ILE A 10 43.03 -33.92 -2.41
CA ILE A 10 42.76 -32.66 -1.66
C ILE A 10 41.68 -31.90 -2.43
N PRO A 11 40.54 -31.53 -1.81
CA PRO A 11 39.52 -30.74 -2.49
C PRO A 11 40.09 -29.39 -2.90
N THR A 12 39.88 -29.01 -4.16
CA THR A 12 40.41 -27.77 -4.71
C THR A 12 39.57 -26.58 -4.23
N LEU A 13 40.17 -25.38 -4.16
CA LEU A 13 39.45 -24.14 -3.78
C LEU A 13 38.22 -23.85 -4.66
N GLN A 14 38.19 -24.41 -5.88
CA GLN A 14 37.06 -24.33 -6.80
C GLN A 14 35.86 -25.17 -6.35
N ASP A 15 36.08 -26.36 -5.75
CA ASP A 15 35.00 -27.19 -5.20
C ASP A 15 34.38 -26.54 -3.95
N ALA A 16 35.19 -25.92 -3.10
CA ALA A 16 34.70 -25.21 -1.92
C ALA A 16 33.84 -23.99 -2.32
N ALA A 17 34.30 -23.21 -3.31
CA ALA A 17 33.56 -22.05 -3.82
C ALA A 17 32.25 -22.44 -4.53
N GLN A 18 32.21 -23.58 -5.22
CA GLN A 18 30.98 -24.12 -5.82
C GLN A 18 30.00 -24.61 -4.74
N CYS A 19 30.48 -25.28 -3.70
CA CYS A 19 29.64 -25.67 -2.56
C CYS A 19 29.01 -24.46 -1.87
N ASP A 20 29.79 -23.39 -1.66
CA ASP A 20 29.29 -22.15 -1.05
C ASP A 20 28.25 -21.46 -1.94
N ALA A 21 28.47 -21.37 -3.25
CA ALA A 21 27.51 -20.80 -4.19
C ALA A 21 26.19 -21.58 -4.25
N LEU A 22 26.26 -22.92 -4.24
CA LEU A 22 25.07 -23.78 -4.18
C LEU A 22 24.34 -23.68 -2.82
N SER A 23 25.06 -23.45 -1.73
CA SER A 23 24.48 -23.24 -0.41
C SER A 23 23.74 -21.90 -0.30
N LEU A 24 24.29 -20.84 -0.91
CA LEU A 24 23.66 -19.53 -1.00
C LEU A 24 22.41 -19.58 -1.89
N ASP A 25 22.46 -20.31 -3.00
CA ASP A 25 21.32 -20.54 -3.88
C ASP A 25 20.19 -21.29 -3.16
N ARG A 26 20.53 -22.30 -2.35
CA ARG A 26 19.57 -22.99 -1.48
C ARG A 26 18.95 -22.05 -0.45
N ALA A 27 19.76 -21.25 0.26
CA ALA A 27 19.24 -20.31 1.26
C ALA A 27 18.36 -19.21 0.64
N ALA A 28 18.67 -18.77 -0.59
CA ALA A 28 17.84 -17.84 -1.34
C ALA A 28 16.53 -18.50 -1.79
N THR A 29 16.59 -19.76 -2.22
CA THR A 29 15.44 -20.56 -2.64
C THR A 29 14.48 -20.83 -1.48
N ASP A 30 15.00 -21.23 -0.32
CA ASP A 30 14.19 -21.46 0.89
C ASP A 30 13.52 -20.15 1.34
N ARG A 31 14.24 -19.03 1.32
CA ARG A 31 13.66 -17.71 1.61
C ARG A 31 12.56 -17.32 0.63
N ALA A 32 12.74 -17.61 -0.67
CA ALA A 32 11.73 -17.33 -1.68
C ALA A 32 10.50 -18.23 -1.50
N LEU A 33 10.69 -19.53 -1.28
CA LEU A 33 9.60 -20.47 -1.01
C LEU A 33 8.83 -20.09 0.24
N ASP A 34 9.52 -19.72 1.33
CA ASP A 34 8.85 -19.23 2.53
C ASP A 34 7.98 -18.01 2.24
N TYR A 35 8.53 -17.03 1.51
CA TYR A 35 7.81 -15.81 1.13
C TYR A 35 6.55 -16.09 0.30
N TYR A 36 6.64 -16.95 -0.71
CA TYR A 36 5.53 -17.21 -1.63
C TYR A 36 4.52 -18.25 -1.12
N LEU A 37 4.95 -19.21 -0.30
CA LEU A 37 4.08 -20.28 0.19
C LEU A 37 3.33 -19.92 1.47
N HIS A 38 3.89 -19.11 2.37
CA HIS A 38 3.28 -18.84 3.67
C HIS A 38 2.20 -17.73 3.67
N ASN A 39 1.58 -17.41 2.52
CA ASN A 39 0.60 -16.33 2.40
C ASN A 39 1.09 -15.04 3.08
N HIS A 40 2.32 -14.61 2.78
CA HIS A 40 2.82 -13.33 3.24
C HIS A 40 2.04 -12.21 2.55
N LYS A 41 0.94 -11.80 3.17
CA LYS A 41 0.37 -10.49 2.89
C LYS A 41 1.32 -9.49 3.54
N PRO A 42 2.08 -8.68 2.76
CA PRO A 42 2.89 -7.65 3.36
C PRO A 42 1.96 -6.81 4.26
N PRO A 43 2.38 -6.45 5.49
CA PRO A 43 1.61 -5.51 6.29
C PRO A 43 1.41 -4.30 5.40
N ARG A 44 0.15 -4.04 5.03
CA ARG A 44 -0.17 -2.81 4.33
C ARG A 44 0.38 -1.73 5.24
N HIS A 45 1.21 -0.85 4.70
CA HIS A 45 1.57 0.38 5.38
C HIS A 45 0.26 1.16 5.50
N VAL A 46 -0.51 0.86 6.55
CA VAL A 46 -1.54 1.75 7.02
C VAL A 46 -0.74 2.92 7.54
N ASP A 47 -0.56 3.93 6.68
CA ASP A 47 -0.32 5.27 7.18
C ASP A 47 -1.27 5.44 8.35
N GLN A 48 -0.69 5.61 9.53
CA GLN A 48 -1.41 5.68 10.78
C GLN A 48 -2.44 6.79 10.61
N ALA A 49 -3.69 6.39 10.39
CA ALA A 49 -4.74 7.32 10.05
C ALA A 49 -4.80 8.34 11.17
N THR A 50 -4.57 9.62 10.86
CA THR A 50 -4.57 10.71 11.85
C THR A 50 -5.91 10.77 12.59
N TYR A 51 -6.96 10.20 12.00
CA TYR A 51 -8.28 10.00 12.58
C TYR A 51 -8.68 8.53 12.44
N ALA A 52 -8.99 7.88 13.56
CA ALA A 52 -9.60 6.55 13.57
C ALA A 52 -11.12 6.68 13.56
N ILE A 53 -11.77 6.16 12.53
CA ILE A 53 -13.23 6.02 12.50
C ILE A 53 -13.56 4.70 13.22
N PRO A 54 -14.40 4.70 14.28
CA PRO A 54 -14.77 3.48 14.98
C PRO A 54 -15.45 2.47 14.04
N ASP A 55 -15.10 1.18 14.17
CA ASP A 55 -15.73 0.10 13.39
C ASP A 55 -17.23 -0.07 13.68
N SER A 56 -17.73 0.55 14.76
CA SER A 56 -19.15 0.54 15.13
C SER A 56 -20.00 1.52 14.32
N VAL A 57 -19.38 2.42 13.53
CA VAL A 57 -20.14 3.36 12.71
C VAL A 57 -20.79 2.60 11.55
N ASN A 58 -22.09 2.77 11.39
CA ASN A 58 -22.80 2.17 10.26
C ASN A 58 -22.40 2.88 8.95
N LEU A 59 -22.48 2.16 7.84
CA LEU A 59 -22.04 2.67 6.53
C LEU A 59 -22.80 3.93 6.10
N GLU A 60 -24.11 3.97 6.34
CA GLU A 60 -24.96 5.12 5.99
C GLU A 60 -24.52 6.40 6.71
N ALA A 61 -24.30 6.31 8.03
CA ALA A 61 -23.80 7.39 8.86
C ALA A 61 -22.38 7.81 8.47
N ALA A 62 -21.51 6.86 8.09
CA ALA A 62 -20.19 7.16 7.57
C ALA A 62 -20.27 7.97 6.26
N LEU A 63 -21.13 7.55 5.33
CA LEU A 63 -21.32 8.22 4.04
C LEU A 63 -21.98 9.60 4.21
N ALA A 64 -22.99 9.72 5.08
CA ALA A 64 -23.61 11.01 5.42
C ALA A 64 -22.57 11.98 5.99
N GLN A 65 -21.76 11.51 6.94
CA GLN A 65 -20.67 12.31 7.51
C GLN A 65 -19.61 12.68 6.47
N ALA A 66 -19.27 11.77 5.55
CA ALA A 66 -18.35 12.07 4.45
C ALA A 66 -18.91 13.15 3.52
N SER A 67 -20.22 13.13 3.21
CA SER A 67 -20.87 14.16 2.39
C SER A 67 -20.81 15.53 3.06
N ASP A 68 -21.03 15.60 4.37
CA ASP A 68 -20.90 16.84 5.14
C ASP A 68 -19.46 17.36 5.19
N LEU A 69 -18.48 16.47 5.38
CA LEU A 69 -17.06 16.84 5.32
C LEU A 69 -16.68 17.39 3.95
N LEU A 70 -17.16 16.78 2.86
CA LEU A 70 -16.92 17.25 1.49
C LEU A 70 -17.59 18.61 1.24
N ARG A 71 -18.79 18.84 1.78
CA ARG A 71 -19.45 20.16 1.76
C ARG A 71 -18.58 21.23 2.45
N CYS A 72 -18.05 20.91 3.63
CA CYS A 72 -17.14 21.80 4.36
C CYS A 72 -15.83 22.04 3.61
N ALA A 73 -15.26 21.01 2.97
CA ALA A 73 -14.07 21.12 2.15
C ALA A 73 -14.30 22.02 0.93
N GLY A 74 -15.46 21.91 0.27
CA GLY A 74 -15.85 22.76 -0.85
C GLY A 74 -15.99 24.23 -0.45
N ALA A 75 -16.64 24.50 0.68
CA ALA A 75 -16.73 25.86 1.24
C ALA A 75 -15.35 26.43 1.57
N SER A 76 -14.48 25.63 2.19
CA SER A 76 -13.10 26.00 2.52
C SER A 76 -12.26 26.28 1.28
N ALA A 77 -12.40 25.47 0.23
CA ALA A 77 -11.74 25.69 -1.06
C ALA A 77 -12.24 26.98 -1.72
N SER A 78 -13.55 27.22 -1.74
CA SER A 78 -14.11 28.47 -2.26
C SER A 78 -13.56 29.68 -1.52
N GLU A 79 -13.52 29.63 -0.18
CA GLU A 79 -12.96 30.70 0.65
C GLU A 79 -11.46 30.90 0.38
N ALA A 80 -10.69 29.82 0.28
CA ALA A 80 -9.26 29.89 -0.06
C ALA A 80 -9.01 30.50 -1.44
N GLY A 81 -9.96 30.36 -2.37
CA GLY A 81 -9.94 30.98 -3.68
C GLY A 81 -10.27 32.48 -3.68
N ASN A 82 -10.91 32.98 -2.61
CA ASN A 82 -11.22 34.40 -2.48
C ASN A 82 -9.93 35.22 -2.39
N GLY A 83 -9.82 36.27 -3.20
CA GLY A 83 -8.60 37.09 -3.27
C GLY A 83 -7.45 36.51 -4.10
N LEU A 84 -7.55 35.27 -4.59
CA LEU A 84 -6.59 34.71 -5.55
C LEU A 84 -6.96 35.06 -6.99
N SER A 85 -5.95 35.25 -7.83
CA SER A 85 -6.07 35.49 -9.28
C SER A 85 -5.06 34.66 -10.07
N GLY A 86 -5.36 34.38 -11.35
CA GLY A 86 -4.48 33.64 -12.24
C GLY A 86 -4.33 32.16 -11.83
N HIS A 87 -3.14 31.59 -12.04
CA HIS A 87 -2.85 30.17 -11.81
C HIS A 87 -3.30 29.62 -10.44
N PRO A 88 -3.01 30.25 -9.28
CA PRO A 88 -3.42 29.70 -7.99
C PRO A 88 -4.94 29.64 -7.83
N ARG A 89 -5.69 30.58 -8.41
CA ARG A 89 -7.17 30.50 -8.46
C ARG A 89 -7.63 29.30 -9.27
N HIS A 90 -7.01 29.03 -10.42
CA HIS A 90 -7.35 27.85 -11.23
C HIS A 90 -7.11 26.54 -10.49
N LEU A 91 -6.03 26.44 -9.71
CA LEU A 91 -5.77 25.28 -8.86
C LEU A 91 -6.87 25.08 -7.82
N VAL A 92 -7.27 26.14 -7.12
CA VAL A 92 -8.37 26.07 -6.15
C VAL A 92 -9.70 25.66 -6.80
N LEU A 93 -10.02 26.20 -7.98
CA LEU A 93 -11.21 25.80 -8.74
C LEU A 93 -11.15 24.31 -9.15
N SER A 94 -9.96 23.82 -9.53
CA SER A 94 -9.77 22.39 -9.80
C SER A 94 -10.01 21.53 -8.55
N VAL A 95 -9.57 21.97 -7.37
CA VAL A 95 -9.82 21.27 -6.11
C VAL A 95 -11.31 21.26 -5.80
N MET A 96 -12.00 22.40 -5.94
CA MET A 96 -13.44 22.51 -5.76
C MET A 96 -14.20 21.52 -6.66
N HIS A 97 -13.82 21.44 -7.93
CA HIS A 97 -14.41 20.47 -8.86
C HIS A 97 -14.21 19.01 -8.43
N LEU A 98 -13.01 18.65 -7.97
CA LEU A 98 -12.74 17.30 -7.45
C LEU A 98 -13.57 16.99 -6.20
N VAL A 99 -13.75 17.96 -5.30
CA VAL A 99 -14.57 17.81 -4.09
C VAL A 99 -16.04 17.63 -4.45
N GLU A 100 -16.57 18.42 -5.38
CA GLU A 100 -17.95 18.29 -5.86
C GLU A 100 -18.19 16.93 -6.52
N LEU A 101 -17.25 16.47 -7.34
CA LEU A 101 -17.32 15.16 -7.98
C LEU A 101 -17.30 14.02 -6.94
N ALA A 102 -16.38 14.08 -5.97
CA ALA A 102 -16.32 13.11 -4.89
C ALA A 102 -17.63 13.08 -4.08
N LYS A 103 -18.20 14.25 -3.78
CA LYS A 103 -19.48 14.36 -3.07
C LYS A 103 -20.60 13.71 -3.86
N ALA A 104 -20.68 13.92 -5.18
CA ALA A 104 -21.70 13.28 -6.01
C ALA A 104 -21.62 11.74 -5.98
N TYR A 105 -20.42 11.16 -5.94
CA TYR A 105 -20.25 9.71 -5.76
C TYR A 105 -20.73 9.24 -4.38
N VAL A 106 -20.38 9.97 -3.31
CA VAL A 106 -20.82 9.65 -1.95
C VAL A 106 -22.34 9.74 -1.81
N ASP A 107 -22.95 10.82 -2.29
CA ASP A 107 -24.39 11.03 -2.27
C ASP A 107 -25.12 9.91 -3.02
N LYS A 108 -24.62 9.53 -4.21
CA LYS A 108 -25.17 8.40 -4.97
C LYS A 108 -25.04 7.06 -4.23
N SER A 109 -23.93 6.84 -3.52
CA SER A 109 -23.78 5.65 -2.69
C SER A 109 -24.77 5.65 -1.52
N LEU A 110 -25.05 6.80 -0.93
CA LEU A 110 -26.04 6.96 0.14
C LEU A 110 -27.46 6.69 -0.37
N ASP A 111 -27.83 7.24 -1.54
CA ASP A 111 -29.12 6.97 -2.19
C ASP A 111 -29.34 5.48 -2.48
N GLY A 112 -28.27 4.74 -2.80
CA GLY A 112 -28.31 3.30 -2.99
C GLY A 112 -28.57 2.49 -1.71
N LEU A 113 -28.31 3.07 -0.53
CA LEU A 113 -28.61 2.45 0.77
C LEU A 113 -30.06 2.72 1.20
N THR A 114 -30.61 3.89 0.88
CA THR A 114 -31.96 4.29 1.30
C THR A 114 -33.08 3.66 0.45
N THR A 115 -32.74 3.04 -0.68
CA THR A 115 -33.69 2.46 -1.64
C THR A 115 -34.00 0.98 -1.42
N HIS A 116 -33.55 0.39 -0.30
CA HIS A 116 -33.80 -1.00 0.10
C HIS A 116 -34.58 -1.08 1.41
#